data_AF-A0A2P8Q499-F1
#
_entry.id   AF-A0A2P8Q499-F1
#
_cell.length_a   1.000
_cell.length_b   1.000
_cell.length_c   1.000
_cell.angle_alpha   90.00
_cell.angle_beta   90.00
_cell.angle_gamma   90.00
#
_symmetry.space_group_name_H-M   'P 1'
#
loop_
_entity.id
_entity.type
_entity.pdbx_description
1 polymer ?
#
loop_
_entity_poly.entity_id
_entity_poly.type
_entity_poly.pdbx_seq_one_letter_code
_entity_poly.pdbx_strand_id
1 'polypeptide(L)'
;MDSADGWGDDVYQPDGSEVQDDAGLLDAEDTLETDGVSDPLDRGWSPPERPWAVERKDVTAAGRHRGETLDERLAEELPDIAAPDGDGIGDCPDSDGEPLDNEVGTLRSGRLVSPGEGAHEDSESGLIATDVGIDGAAASAEEAAMHIVDEDSLSG
;
A
#
# COMPACT_ATOMS: atom_id res chain seq x y z
N MET A 1 62.47 -8.14 19.18
CA MET A 1 61.32 -8.62 19.97
C MET A 1 60.29 -7.53 19.86
N ASP A 2 59.31 -7.80 19.02
CA ASP A 2 58.17 -6.96 18.70
C ASP A 2 57.23 -6.99 19.92
N SER A 3 56.88 -5.83 20.46
CA SER A 3 55.90 -5.73 21.55
C SER A 3 54.81 -4.79 21.09
N ALA A 4 53.90 -5.35 20.29
CA ALA A 4 52.59 -4.82 20.04
C ALA A 4 51.73 -4.97 21.31
N ASP A 5 51.90 -4.04 22.26
CA ASP A 5 50.89 -3.77 23.28
C ASP A 5 49.94 -2.70 22.71
N GLY A 6 49.08 -3.13 21.79
CA GLY A 6 47.84 -2.43 21.49
C GLY A 6 46.74 -3.41 21.85
N TRP A 7 46.05 -3.15 22.96
CA TRP A 7 44.99 -4.04 23.39
C TRP A 7 43.84 -3.85 22.38
N GLY A 8 43.15 -4.93 22.02
CA GLY A 8 42.06 -4.87 21.04
C GLY A 8 40.88 -3.99 21.45
N ASP A 9 40.92 -3.38 22.66
CA ASP A 9 39.96 -2.39 23.15
C ASP A 9 40.41 -0.93 22.97
N ASP A 10 41.66 -0.68 22.52
CA ASP A 10 42.18 0.65 22.13
C ASP A 10 41.60 1.13 20.78
N VAL A 11 40.74 0.31 20.17
CA VAL A 11 39.99 0.66 18.97
C VAL A 11 38.77 1.48 19.39
N TYR A 12 38.67 2.70 18.83
CA TYR A 12 37.53 3.63 18.89
C TYR A 12 36.26 3.01 19.50
N GLN A 13 36.00 3.32 20.78
CA GLN A 13 34.71 3.06 21.38
C GLN A 13 33.84 4.31 21.19
N PRO A 14 32.69 4.21 20.50
CA PRO A 14 31.78 5.33 20.41
C PRO A 14 31.33 5.69 21.83
N ASP A 15 31.70 6.87 22.31
CA ASP A 15 31.39 7.40 23.65
C ASP A 15 29.94 7.89 23.76
N GLY A 16 29.13 7.62 22.73
CA GLY A 16 27.75 8.07 22.60
C GLY A 16 27.60 9.54 22.19
N SER A 17 28.70 10.28 22.01
CA SER A 17 28.66 11.68 21.55
C SER A 17 28.28 11.81 20.08
N GLU A 18 28.40 10.73 19.30
CA GLU A 18 28.05 10.66 17.88
C GLU A 18 26.57 10.41 17.59
N VAL A 19 25.77 10.01 18.60
CA VAL A 19 24.31 9.82 18.47
C VAL A 19 23.60 10.88 19.32
N GLN A 20 23.80 12.15 18.98
CA GLN A 20 23.12 13.26 19.64
C GLN A 20 22.02 13.86 18.75
N ASP A 21 22.27 13.95 17.44
CA ASP A 21 21.38 14.67 16.52
C ASP A 21 20.14 13.83 16.13
N ASP A 22 20.26 12.50 16.01
CA ASP A 22 19.17 11.62 15.55
C ASP A 22 18.46 10.83 16.67
N ALA A 23 18.64 11.22 17.93
CA ALA A 23 18.07 10.50 19.07
C ALA A 23 16.62 10.95 19.43
N GLY A 24 16.11 11.99 18.76
CA GLY A 24 14.83 12.65 19.04
C GLY A 24 13.72 12.36 18.03
N LEU A 25 12.62 13.12 18.15
CA LEU A 25 11.61 13.21 17.08
C LEU A 25 12.20 14.03 15.94
N LEU A 26 11.93 13.63 14.69
CA LEU A 26 12.37 14.37 13.50
C LEU A 26 11.74 15.76 13.50
N ASP A 27 12.54 16.79 13.24
CA ASP A 27 12.07 18.17 13.18
C ASP A 27 11.68 18.59 11.74
N ALA A 28 11.36 19.87 11.56
CA ALA A 28 11.00 20.41 10.25
C ALA A 28 12.19 20.50 9.28
N GLU A 29 13.43 20.58 9.79
CA GLU A 29 14.65 20.58 8.97
C GLU A 29 14.94 19.15 8.47
N ASP A 30 14.61 18.13 9.26
CA ASP A 30 14.73 16.71 8.90
C ASP A 30 13.64 16.22 7.94
N THR A 31 12.38 16.54 8.24
CA THR A 31 11.21 16.07 7.46
C THR A 31 10.93 16.94 6.25
N LEU A 32 11.42 18.19 6.25
CA LEU A 32 11.02 19.24 5.31
C LEU A 32 9.51 19.53 5.31
N GLU A 33 8.78 19.09 6.34
CA GLU A 33 7.36 19.32 6.54
C GLU A 33 7.15 20.43 7.57
N THR A 34 6.38 21.47 7.21
CA THR A 34 6.06 22.57 8.12
C THR A 34 4.60 22.55 8.53
N ASP A 35 4.35 22.13 9.76
CA ASP A 35 3.01 21.95 10.33
C ASP A 35 2.56 23.12 11.23
N GLY A 36 3.10 24.31 10.98
CA GLY A 36 2.68 25.55 11.67
C GLY A 36 3.25 25.79 13.07
N VAL A 37 4.15 24.93 13.56
CA VAL A 37 4.96 25.12 14.78
C VAL A 37 6.43 24.83 14.49
N SER A 38 7.34 25.48 15.20
CA SER A 38 8.79 25.28 15.03
C SER A 38 9.31 24.03 15.74
N ASP A 39 8.75 23.67 16.88
CA ASP A 39 9.06 22.44 17.61
C ASP A 39 7.88 21.47 17.46
N PRO A 40 8.08 20.22 16.97
CA PRO A 40 7.04 19.20 16.94
C PRO A 40 6.34 18.97 18.29
N LEU A 41 7.06 19.17 19.41
CA LEU A 41 6.53 19.01 20.77
C LEU A 41 5.59 20.14 21.21
N ASP A 42 5.59 21.28 20.52
CA ASP A 42 4.65 22.37 20.79
C ASP A 42 3.24 22.10 20.26
N ARG A 43 3.06 21.03 19.46
CA ARG A 43 1.76 20.65 18.93
C ARG A 43 0.87 20.07 20.03
N GLY A 44 -0.13 20.84 20.45
CA GLY A 44 -1.18 20.34 21.33
C GLY A 44 -2.11 19.35 20.62
N TRP A 45 -2.48 18.25 21.29
CA TRP A 45 -3.55 17.37 20.83
C TRP A 45 -4.92 17.90 21.28
N SER A 46 -5.79 18.22 20.32
CA SER A 46 -7.19 18.55 20.60
C SER A 46 -8.03 17.27 20.44
N PRO A 47 -8.48 16.64 21.54
CA PRO A 47 -9.29 15.43 21.43
C PRO A 47 -10.65 15.76 20.77
N PRO A 48 -11.30 14.77 20.14
CA PRO A 48 -12.63 14.96 19.57
C PRO A 48 -13.62 15.53 20.60
N GLU A 49 -14.42 16.51 20.20
CA GLU A 49 -15.44 17.12 21.08
C GLU A 49 -16.57 16.15 21.49
N ARG A 50 -16.58 14.96 20.90
CA ARG A 50 -17.59 13.93 21.15
C ARG A 50 -16.92 12.55 21.24
N PRO A 51 -17.39 11.68 22.14
CA PRO A 51 -16.89 10.33 22.24
C PRO A 51 -17.11 9.57 20.93
N TRP A 52 -16.06 8.92 20.45
CA TRP A 52 -16.06 8.22 19.17
C TRP A 52 -16.63 6.82 19.32
N ALA A 53 -17.47 6.41 18.37
CA ALA A 53 -18.06 5.06 18.28
C ALA A 53 -18.90 4.57 19.49
N VAL A 54 -19.15 5.40 20.51
CA VAL A 54 -19.95 4.99 21.70
C VAL A 54 -21.41 4.69 21.38
N GLU A 55 -21.94 5.22 20.28
CA GLU A 55 -23.32 5.01 19.83
C GLU A 55 -23.45 3.80 18.89
N ARG A 56 -22.36 3.07 18.59
CA ARG A 56 -22.45 1.87 17.75
C ARG A 56 -23.22 0.75 18.46
N LYS A 57 -23.96 -0.05 17.68
CA LYS A 57 -24.87 -1.07 18.20
C LYS A 57 -24.14 -2.29 18.80
N ASP A 58 -22.88 -2.50 18.43
CA ASP A 58 -21.99 -3.60 18.82
C ASP A 58 -21.12 -3.29 20.05
N VAL A 59 -21.24 -2.11 20.65
CA VAL A 59 -20.47 -1.73 21.86
C VAL A 59 -20.88 -2.56 23.07
N THR A 60 -22.13 -3.04 23.11
CA THR A 60 -22.66 -3.84 24.23
C THR A 60 -22.49 -5.36 23.99
N ALA A 61 -22.41 -6.15 25.06
CA ALA A 61 -22.31 -7.61 24.96
C ALA A 61 -23.49 -8.24 24.19
N ALA A 62 -24.71 -7.73 24.42
CA ALA A 62 -25.90 -8.15 23.67
C ALA A 62 -25.84 -7.74 22.20
N GLY A 63 -25.27 -6.56 21.91
CA GLY A 63 -24.98 -6.08 20.57
C GLY A 63 -24.06 -7.03 19.79
N ARG A 64 -22.91 -7.39 20.36
CA ARG A 64 -21.97 -8.33 19.75
C ARG A 64 -22.56 -9.71 19.50
N HIS A 65 -23.38 -10.22 20.42
CA HIS A 65 -24.03 -11.52 20.23
C HIS A 65 -25.05 -11.51 19.09
N ARG A 66 -25.76 -10.40 18.91
CA ARG A 66 -26.71 -10.23 17.79
C ARG A 66 -25.99 -10.03 16.46
N GLY A 67 -24.89 -9.28 16.47
CA GLY A 67 -24.20 -8.85 15.25
C GLY A 67 -24.99 -7.81 14.46
N GLU A 68 -24.41 -7.36 13.36
CA GLU A 68 -25.05 -6.46 12.39
C GLU A 68 -25.77 -7.28 11.32
N THR A 69 -26.91 -6.77 10.87
CA THR A 69 -27.61 -7.29 9.69
C THR A 69 -26.89 -6.87 8.41
N LEU A 70 -27.19 -7.54 7.29
CA LEU A 70 -26.64 -7.16 5.99
C LEU A 70 -27.02 -5.73 5.60
N ASP A 71 -28.27 -5.33 5.84
CA ASP A 71 -28.76 -3.98 5.54
C ASP A 71 -28.03 -2.90 6.35
N GLU A 72 -27.69 -3.20 7.62
CA GLU A 72 -26.92 -2.28 8.45
C GLU A 72 -25.50 -2.12 7.93
N ARG A 73 -24.84 -3.22 7.52
CA ARG A 73 -23.49 -3.16 6.93
C ARG A 73 -23.48 -2.38 5.62
N LEU A 74 -24.47 -2.60 4.75
CA LEU A 74 -24.64 -1.85 3.49
C LEU A 74 -24.87 -0.36 3.75
N ALA A 75 -25.57 0.01 4.82
CA ALA A 75 -25.80 1.42 5.17
C ALA A 75 -24.54 2.13 5.70
N GLU A 76 -23.54 1.37 6.16
CA GLU A 76 -22.24 1.88 6.61
C GLU A 76 -21.21 1.98 5.47
N GLU A 77 -21.47 1.38 4.30
CA GLU A 77 -20.58 1.46 3.14
C GLU A 77 -20.46 2.90 2.64
N LEU A 78 -19.23 3.32 2.36
CA LEU A 78 -18.92 4.57 1.69
C LEU A 78 -18.56 4.27 0.23
N PRO A 79 -18.92 5.14 -0.74
CA PRO A 79 -18.46 5.00 -2.11
C PRO A 79 -16.94 4.96 -2.18
N ASP A 80 -16.41 4.13 -3.08
CA ASP A 80 -14.98 4.09 -3.37
C ASP A 80 -14.50 5.46 -3.87
N ILE A 81 -13.33 5.89 -3.38
CA ILE A 81 -12.67 7.10 -3.86
C ILE A 81 -11.95 6.74 -5.15
N ALA A 82 -12.41 7.32 -6.28
CA ALA A 82 -11.70 7.19 -7.54
C ALA A 82 -10.32 7.85 -7.42
N ALA A 83 -9.30 7.19 -7.98
CA ALA A 83 -8.01 7.84 -8.21
C ALA A 83 -8.24 9.10 -9.08
N PRO A 84 -7.48 10.19 -8.84
CA PRO A 84 -7.55 11.35 -9.72
C PRO A 84 -7.19 10.96 -11.16
N ASP A 85 -7.78 11.66 -12.12
CA ASP A 85 -7.41 11.51 -13.53
C ASP A 85 -5.90 11.80 -13.67
N GLY A 86 -5.17 10.88 -14.29
CA GLY A 86 -3.75 11.07 -14.60
C GLY A 86 -3.54 12.17 -15.65
N ASP A 87 -2.31 12.65 -15.79
CA ASP A 87 -1.89 13.61 -16.82
C ASP A 87 -1.69 12.95 -18.21
N GLY A 88 -1.90 11.63 -18.29
CA GLY A 88 -1.71 10.83 -19.49
C GLY A 88 -0.26 10.39 -19.72
N ILE A 89 0.64 10.63 -18.75
CA ILE A 89 2.06 10.27 -18.81
C ILE A 89 2.39 9.39 -17.61
N GLY A 90 2.67 8.11 -17.86
CA GLY A 90 3.05 7.16 -16.81
C GLY A 90 1.95 6.86 -15.79
N ASP A 91 2.35 6.33 -14.63
CA ASP A 91 1.49 5.83 -13.55
C ASP A 91 1.35 6.80 -12.36
N CYS A 92 2.14 7.86 -12.33
CA CYS A 92 2.21 8.80 -11.20
C CYS A 92 2.08 10.26 -11.68
N PRO A 93 0.98 10.96 -11.33
CA PRO A 93 0.80 12.37 -11.69
C PRO A 93 1.84 13.25 -11.01
N ASP A 94 2.27 14.32 -11.70
CA ASP A 94 3.28 15.29 -11.23
C ASP A 94 4.69 14.70 -11.01
N SER A 95 4.95 13.50 -11.55
CA SER A 95 6.29 12.90 -11.64
C SER A 95 6.88 13.04 -13.05
N ASP A 96 8.17 12.77 -13.22
CA ASP A 96 8.83 12.70 -14.54
C ASP A 96 8.42 11.42 -15.33
N GLY A 97 7.15 11.00 -15.22
CA GLY A 97 6.64 9.70 -15.65
C GLY A 97 7.12 9.27 -17.04
N GLU A 98 7.42 7.98 -17.18
CA GLU A 98 7.78 7.42 -18.48
C GLU A 98 6.51 7.28 -19.35
N PRO A 99 6.54 7.68 -20.64
CA PRO A 99 5.43 7.46 -21.55
C PRO A 99 5.03 5.98 -21.58
N LEU A 100 3.72 5.70 -21.56
CA LEU A 100 3.21 4.35 -21.72
C LEU A 100 3.66 3.79 -23.08
N ASP A 101 4.38 2.68 -23.07
CA ASP A 101 4.78 1.95 -24.26
C ASP A 101 3.81 0.78 -24.51
N ASN A 102 4.16 -0.08 -25.46
CA ASN A 102 3.37 -1.25 -25.82
C ASN A 102 3.58 -2.44 -24.88
N GLU A 103 4.22 -2.26 -23.72
CA GLU A 103 4.36 -3.30 -22.68
C GLU A 103 3.30 -3.15 -21.58
N VAL A 104 2.51 -2.07 -21.59
CA VAL A 104 1.48 -1.78 -20.59
C VAL A 104 0.08 -1.78 -21.21
N GLY A 105 -0.81 -2.61 -20.66
CA GLY A 105 -2.19 -2.75 -21.10
C GLY A 105 -3.16 -1.78 -20.41
N THR A 106 -4.18 -1.30 -21.14
CA THR A 106 -5.27 -0.48 -20.56
C THR A 106 -6.47 -1.31 -20.08
N LEU A 107 -6.56 -2.57 -20.50
CA LEU A 107 -7.62 -3.49 -20.11
C LEU A 107 -7.08 -4.43 -19.03
N ARG A 108 -7.78 -4.49 -17.90
CA ARG A 108 -7.47 -5.43 -16.83
C ARG A 108 -7.72 -6.88 -17.28
N SER A 109 -6.82 -7.79 -16.91
CA SER A 109 -7.04 -9.24 -17.07
C SER A 109 -8.09 -9.75 -16.09
N GLY A 110 -8.99 -10.60 -16.56
CA GLY A 110 -9.92 -11.36 -15.73
C GLY A 110 -9.32 -12.65 -15.18
N ARG A 111 -10.21 -13.55 -14.73
CA ARG A 111 -9.85 -14.87 -14.21
C ARG A 111 -9.31 -15.74 -15.35
N LEU A 112 -8.10 -16.25 -15.17
CA LEU A 112 -7.45 -17.14 -16.12
C LEU A 112 -7.76 -18.60 -15.80
N VAL A 113 -8.28 -19.34 -16.79
CA VAL A 113 -8.63 -20.77 -16.65
C VAL A 113 -7.81 -21.59 -17.65
N SER A 114 -7.09 -22.60 -17.15
CA SER A 114 -6.35 -23.52 -18.01
C SER A 114 -7.30 -24.44 -18.80
N PRO A 115 -6.87 -25.02 -19.93
CA PRO A 115 -7.73 -25.91 -20.73
C PRO A 115 -8.32 -27.09 -19.94
N GLY A 116 -7.58 -27.62 -18.96
CA GLY A 116 -8.03 -28.67 -18.04
C GLY A 116 -8.83 -28.18 -16.82
N GLU A 117 -9.25 -26.92 -16.81
CA GLU A 117 -10.04 -26.26 -15.74
C GLU A 117 -9.39 -26.34 -14.34
N GLY A 118 -8.08 -26.60 -14.27
CA GLY A 118 -7.35 -26.86 -13.02
C GLY A 118 -7.76 -28.14 -12.28
N ALA A 119 -8.63 -28.98 -12.86
CA ALA A 119 -9.14 -30.21 -12.25
C ALA A 119 -8.55 -31.49 -12.87
N HIS A 120 -7.91 -31.37 -14.03
CA HIS A 120 -7.32 -32.47 -14.78
C HIS A 120 -5.78 -32.42 -14.76
N GLU A 121 -5.15 -33.52 -15.16
CA GLU A 121 -3.70 -33.57 -15.33
C GLU A 121 -3.28 -32.65 -16.47
N ASP A 122 -2.22 -31.87 -16.26
CA ASP A 122 -1.72 -30.91 -17.25
C ASP A 122 -1.11 -31.65 -18.44
N SER A 123 -1.77 -31.53 -19.61
CA SER A 123 -1.29 -32.09 -20.87
C SER A 123 -0.59 -31.07 -21.76
N GLU A 124 -0.59 -29.80 -21.36
CA GLU A 124 -0.06 -28.71 -22.15
C GLU A 124 1.45 -28.60 -21.92
N SER A 125 2.22 -28.39 -22.99
CA SER A 125 3.67 -28.24 -22.87
C SER A 125 4.10 -26.87 -22.32
N GLY A 126 3.15 -25.96 -22.09
CA GLY A 126 3.40 -24.59 -21.64
C GLY A 126 2.27 -24.07 -20.75
N LEU A 127 2.56 -23.02 -19.99
CA LEU A 127 1.59 -22.37 -19.11
C LEU A 127 0.65 -21.50 -19.94
N ILE A 128 -0.48 -22.07 -20.34
CA ILE A 128 -1.52 -21.39 -21.11
C ILE A 128 -2.82 -21.35 -20.33
N ALA A 129 -3.57 -20.27 -20.48
CA ALA A 129 -4.88 -20.09 -19.89
C ALA A 129 -5.73 -19.14 -20.74
N THR A 130 -7.05 -19.25 -20.60
CA THR A 130 -8.03 -18.36 -21.24
C THR A 130 -8.61 -17.43 -20.18
N ASP A 131 -8.65 -16.13 -20.48
CA ASP A 131 -9.39 -15.16 -19.68
C ASP A 131 -10.90 -15.37 -19.87
N VAL A 132 -11.60 -15.68 -18.78
CA VAL A 132 -13.07 -15.87 -18.75
C VAL A 132 -13.81 -14.70 -18.11
N GLY A 133 -13.14 -13.56 -17.91
CA GLY A 133 -13.70 -12.32 -17.37
C GLY A 133 -13.55 -12.16 -15.86
N ILE A 134 -14.07 -11.05 -15.35
CA ILE A 134 -14.01 -10.67 -13.93
C ILE A 134 -15.05 -11.46 -13.12
N ASP A 135 -14.61 -12.16 -12.07
CA ASP A 135 -15.47 -13.06 -11.27
C ASP A 135 -16.29 -12.37 -10.17
N GLY A 136 -16.53 -11.06 -10.29
CA GLY A 136 -17.43 -10.30 -9.41
C GLY A 136 -17.04 -10.16 -7.94
N ALA A 137 -16.05 -10.91 -7.45
CA ALA A 137 -15.43 -10.66 -6.15
C ALA A 137 -14.53 -9.42 -6.23
N ALA A 138 -14.46 -8.65 -5.14
CA ALA A 138 -13.46 -7.59 -5.01
C ALA A 138 -12.08 -8.20 -5.28
N ALA A 139 -11.44 -7.75 -6.35
CA ALA A 139 -10.14 -8.23 -6.74
C ALA A 139 -9.12 -7.90 -5.68
N SER A 140 -8.16 -8.80 -5.44
CA SER A 140 -6.99 -8.41 -4.67
C SER A 140 -6.24 -7.29 -5.42
N ALA A 141 -5.41 -6.53 -4.71
CA ALA A 141 -4.56 -5.51 -5.33
C ALA A 141 -3.68 -6.12 -6.44
N GLU A 142 -3.19 -7.35 -6.23
CA GLU A 142 -2.36 -8.07 -7.21
C GLU A 142 -3.17 -8.45 -8.47
N GLU A 143 -4.41 -8.92 -8.30
CA GLU A 143 -5.30 -9.25 -9.43
C GLU A 143 -5.79 -8.00 -10.17
N ALA A 144 -5.89 -6.86 -9.48
CA ALA A 144 -6.23 -5.57 -10.08
C ALA A 144 -5.06 -4.99 -10.89
N ALA A 145 -3.82 -5.34 -10.54
CA ALA A 145 -2.61 -4.86 -11.21
C ALA A 145 -2.29 -5.59 -12.54
N MET A 146 -2.94 -6.72 -12.84
CA MET A 146 -2.68 -7.49 -14.06
C MET A 146 -3.47 -6.95 -15.26
N HIS A 147 -2.78 -6.70 -16.37
CA HIS A 147 -3.34 -6.07 -17.58
C HIS A 147 -3.04 -6.89 -18.85
N ILE A 148 -3.91 -6.76 -19.85
CA ILE A 148 -3.77 -7.36 -21.17
C ILE A 148 -2.99 -6.40 -22.06
N VAL A 149 -1.82 -6.85 -22.52
CA VAL A 149 -1.01 -6.16 -23.52
C VAL A 149 -1.44 -6.63 -24.90
N ASP A 150 -1.95 -5.72 -25.71
CA ASP A 150 -2.34 -5.99 -27.09
C ASP A 150 -1.17 -5.68 -28.04
N GLU A 151 -0.53 -6.72 -28.57
CA GLU A 151 0.61 -6.60 -29.49
C GLU A 151 0.27 -5.84 -30.79
N ASP A 152 -1.02 -5.78 -31.16
CA ASP A 152 -1.50 -5.08 -32.35
C ASP A 152 -1.95 -3.63 -32.06
N SER A 153 -1.98 -3.23 -30.79
CA SER A 153 -2.32 -1.86 -30.41
C SER A 153 -1.15 -0.91 -30.69
N LEU A 154 -1.34 0.01 -31.64
CA LEU A 154 -0.35 1.03 -31.99
C LEU A 154 -0.18 2.01 -30.84
N SER A 155 1.08 2.34 -30.54
CA SER A 155 1.49 3.36 -29.56
C SER A 155 0.66 4.64 -29.71
N GLY A 156 0.09 5.13 -28.61
CA GLY A 156 -0.47 6.47 -28.51
C GLY A 156 0.60 7.55 -28.62
#